data_AF-A0A7X3WEY9-F1
#
_entry.id   AF-A0A7X3WEY9-F1
#
_cell.length_a   1.000
_cell.length_b   1.000
_cell.length_c   1.000
_cell.angle_alpha   90.00
_cell.angle_beta   90.00
_cell.angle_gamma   90.00
#
_symmetry.space_group_name_H-M   'P 1'
#
loop_
_entity.id
_entity.type
_entity.pdbx_description
1 polymer ?
#
loop_
_entity_poly.entity_id
_entity_poly.type
_entity_poly.pdbx_seq_one_letter_code
_entity_poly.pdbx_strand_id
1 'polypeptide(L)'
;MQEEQKTDETEEQNTENQEEPQNDEENQSEQIGQSIRFVILGTHYTIRPTDELTADDIDVLITYVKNRIDRYSQKGYDHTRIPILVAFDIANELRELQQFYELPISRAIDKLKFVLEPE
;
A
#
# COMPACT_ATOMS: atom_id res chain seq x y z
N MET A 1 -64.05 -54.74 -4.59
CA MET A 1 -62.91 -55.67 -4.73
C MET A 1 -61.68 -54.81 -4.46
N GLN A 2 -61.24 -54.81 -3.20
CA GLN A 2 -60.00 -55.45 -2.70
C GLN A 2 -58.77 -54.65 -3.14
N GLU A 3 -57.82 -54.18 -2.33
CA GLU A 3 -57.43 -54.26 -0.90
C GLU A 3 -56.55 -53.00 -0.65
N GLU A 4 -56.73 -52.24 0.45
CA GLU A 4 -55.85 -52.20 1.65
C GLU A 4 -54.33 -52.07 1.30
N GLN A 5 -53.56 -51.08 1.78
CA GLN A 5 -53.11 -50.83 3.16
C GLN A 5 -52.40 -49.46 3.22
N LYS A 6 -52.75 -48.54 4.14
CA LYS A 6 -52.32 -48.39 5.57
C LYS A 6 -50.98 -47.63 5.70
N THR A 7 -51.03 -46.40 6.27
CA THR A 7 -50.40 -45.95 7.55
C THR A 7 -48.87 -45.85 7.47
N ASP A 8 -48.13 -44.98 8.13
CA ASP A 8 -48.21 -43.94 9.16
C ASP A 8 -46.79 -43.30 9.03
N GLU A 9 -46.42 -42.08 9.41
CA GLU A 9 -46.26 -41.57 10.77
C GLU A 9 -45.39 -40.31 10.66
N THR A 10 -45.64 -39.38 11.58
CA THR A 10 -44.94 -38.11 11.81
C THR A 10 -43.67 -38.34 12.63
N GLU A 11 -42.58 -37.60 12.37
CA GLU A 11 -41.49 -37.30 13.33
C GLU A 11 -40.67 -36.12 12.76
N GLU A 12 -40.90 -34.88 13.18
CA GLU A 12 -40.15 -34.18 14.24
C GLU A 12 -38.64 -34.42 14.23
N GLN A 13 -37.85 -33.40 13.86
CA GLN A 13 -36.81 -32.86 14.74
C GLN A 13 -36.26 -31.52 14.23
N ASN A 14 -36.68 -30.48 14.95
CA ASN A 14 -36.02 -29.19 15.07
C ASN A 14 -34.80 -29.40 15.98
N THR A 15 -33.59 -29.01 15.56
CA THR A 15 -32.53 -28.70 16.54
C THR A 15 -31.71 -27.52 16.06
N GLU A 16 -31.81 -26.45 16.84
CA GLU A 16 -30.88 -25.34 16.95
C GLU A 16 -29.43 -25.81 16.97
N ASN A 17 -28.54 -25.07 16.32
CA ASN A 17 -27.17 -24.90 16.80
C ASN A 17 -26.77 -23.44 16.55
N GLN A 18 -26.86 -22.66 17.63
CA GLN A 18 -26.21 -21.37 17.79
C GLN A 18 -24.78 -21.58 18.32
N GLU A 19 -23.92 -20.63 17.92
CA GLU A 19 -22.67 -20.19 18.58
C GLU A 19 -21.41 -21.07 18.51
N GLU A 20 -20.45 -20.57 17.72
CA GLU A 20 -19.13 -20.19 18.25
C GLU A 20 -18.60 -18.97 17.46
N PRO A 21 -18.30 -17.83 18.11
CA PRO A 21 -17.53 -16.77 17.51
C PRO A 21 -16.05 -17.14 17.61
N GLN A 22 -15.40 -17.44 16.47
CA GLN A 22 -13.94 -17.54 16.45
C GLN A 22 -13.34 -16.14 16.56
N ASN A 23 -12.86 -15.84 17.77
CA ASN A 23 -11.86 -14.84 18.05
C ASN A 23 -10.63 -15.08 17.17
N ASP A 24 -10.41 -14.22 16.18
CA ASP A 24 -9.11 -14.02 15.54
C ASP A 24 -8.54 -12.64 15.95
N GLU A 25 -8.48 -12.39 17.25
CA GLU A 25 -7.50 -11.45 17.82
C GLU A 25 -6.33 -12.29 18.36
N GLU A 26 -5.35 -12.59 17.51
CA GLU A 26 -3.94 -12.78 17.86
C GLU A 26 -3.15 -13.21 16.62
N ASN A 27 -2.67 -12.23 15.85
CA ASN A 27 -1.44 -12.41 15.08
C ASN A 27 -0.67 -11.08 15.00
N GLN A 28 -0.42 -10.50 16.19
CA GLN A 28 0.48 -9.34 16.38
C GLN A 28 1.90 -9.80 16.76
N SER A 29 2.41 -10.81 16.07
CA SER A 29 3.79 -11.27 16.27
C SER A 29 4.39 -11.64 14.92
N GLU A 30 5.38 -10.84 14.51
CA GLU A 30 6.32 -11.04 13.40
C GLU A 30 5.92 -10.51 11.99
N GLN A 31 5.64 -9.21 11.88
CA GLN A 31 5.72 -8.48 10.59
C GLN A 31 7.10 -7.83 10.35
N ILE A 32 8.17 -8.36 10.96
CA ILE A 32 9.53 -7.89 10.66
C ILE A 32 9.97 -8.55 9.34
N GLY A 33 9.76 -7.84 8.23
CA GLY A 33 10.33 -8.18 6.92
C GLY A 33 9.47 -9.05 6.00
N GLN A 34 8.16 -9.14 6.22
CA GLN A 34 7.23 -9.70 5.23
C GLN A 34 7.15 -8.78 4.00
N SER A 35 7.23 -9.38 2.80
CA SER A 35 7.17 -8.61 1.56
C SER A 35 5.76 -8.07 1.30
N ILE A 36 5.67 -6.78 1.04
CA ILE A 36 4.43 -6.07 0.72
C ILE A 36 4.14 -6.28 -0.77
N ARG A 37 2.93 -6.76 -1.06
CA ARG A 37 2.45 -6.99 -2.42
C ARG A 37 1.43 -5.92 -2.80
N PHE A 38 1.57 -5.36 -3.99
CA PHE A 38 0.65 -4.33 -4.48
C PHE A 38 0.51 -4.39 -6.00
N VAL A 39 -0.50 -3.69 -6.51
CA VAL A 39 -0.81 -3.65 -7.95
C VAL A 39 -0.71 -2.21 -8.45
N ILE A 40 0.01 -2.03 -9.55
CA ILE A 40 0.09 -0.78 -10.31
C ILE A 40 -0.27 -1.10 -11.76
N LEU A 41 -1.28 -0.44 -12.33
CA LEU A 41 -1.75 -0.66 -13.71
C LEU A 41 -1.97 -2.14 -14.07
N GLY A 42 -2.57 -2.90 -13.16
CA GLY A 42 -2.82 -4.34 -13.34
C GLY A 42 -1.57 -5.24 -13.22
N THR A 43 -0.39 -4.67 -13.01
CA THR A 43 0.86 -5.42 -12.80
C THR A 43 1.12 -5.58 -11.31
N HIS A 44 1.39 -6.82 -10.88
CA HIS A 44 1.73 -7.15 -9.49
C HIS A 44 3.20 -6.85 -9.21
N TYR A 45 3.46 -6.14 -8.11
CA TYR A 45 4.78 -5.82 -7.59
C TYR A 45 4.92 -6.32 -6.16
N THR A 46 6.18 -6.46 -5.73
CA THR A 46 6.51 -6.88 -4.37
C THR A 46 7.74 -6.12 -3.91
N ILE A 47 7.66 -5.50 -2.72
CA ILE A 47 8.77 -4.79 -2.08
C ILE A 47 8.94 -5.35 -0.67
N ARG A 48 10.20 -5.54 -0.26
CA ARG A 48 10.53 -5.92 1.11
C ARG A 48 10.91 -4.67 1.91
N PRO A 49 10.30 -4.42 3.08
CA PRO A 49 10.70 -3.32 3.96
C PRO A 49 12.17 -3.41 4.37
N THR A 50 12.79 -2.26 4.63
CA THR A 50 14.13 -2.11 5.20
C THR A 50 14.08 -1.22 6.45
N ASP A 51 15.18 -1.10 7.18
CA ASP A 51 15.25 -0.24 8.37
C ASP A 51 15.01 1.25 8.05
N GLU A 52 15.33 1.67 6.83
CA GLU A 52 15.14 3.05 6.34
C GLU A 52 13.85 3.23 5.51
N LEU A 53 13.16 2.13 5.20
CA LEU A 53 11.95 2.11 4.39
C LEU A 53 10.95 1.13 5.01
N THR A 54 10.18 1.64 5.97
CA THR A 54 9.24 0.83 6.74
C THR A 54 8.04 0.41 5.90
N ALA A 55 7.22 -0.51 6.44
CA ALA A 55 5.99 -0.92 5.77
C ALA A 55 5.03 0.26 5.54
N ASP A 56 4.89 1.13 6.54
CA ASP A 56 4.05 2.33 6.46
C ASP A 56 4.55 3.30 5.39
N ASP A 57 5.88 3.49 5.30
CA ASP A 57 6.49 4.32 4.24
C ASP A 57 6.18 3.76 2.84
N ILE A 58 6.26 2.44 2.68
CA ILE A 58 5.94 1.77 1.41
C ILE A 58 4.47 1.99 1.03
N ASP A 59 3.53 1.88 1.96
CA ASP A 59 2.11 2.11 1.70
C ASP A 59 1.81 3.56 1.30
N VAL A 60 2.47 4.52 1.94
CA VAL A 60 2.41 5.94 1.57
C VAL A 60 2.95 6.13 0.14
N LEU A 61 4.10 5.55 -0.19
CA LEU A 61 4.70 5.64 -1.53
C LEU A 61 3.85 4.99 -2.60
N ILE A 62 3.25 3.82 -2.34
CA ILE A 62 2.34 3.14 -3.26
C ILE A 62 1.13 4.04 -3.55
N THR A 63 0.53 4.60 -2.50
CA THR A 63 -0.61 5.50 -2.63
C THR A 63 -0.25 6.74 -3.44
N TYR A 64 0.91 7.31 -3.17
CA TYR A 64 1.43 8.47 -3.88
C TYR A 64 1.61 8.20 -5.38
N VAL A 65 2.24 7.08 -5.75
CA VAL A 65 2.42 6.68 -7.15
C VAL A 65 1.08 6.43 -7.84
N LYS A 66 0.14 5.73 -7.20
CA LYS A 66 -1.20 5.48 -7.74
C LYS A 66 -1.95 6.78 -8.04
N ASN A 67 -1.96 7.71 -7.09
CA ASN A 67 -2.60 9.02 -7.27
C ASN A 67 -2.00 9.79 -8.46
N ARG A 68 -0.68 9.71 -8.66
CA ARG A 68 -0.03 10.32 -9.84
C ARG A 68 -0.46 9.64 -11.13
N ILE A 69 -0.45 8.31 -11.17
CA ILE A 69 -0.89 7.52 -12.31
C ILE A 69 -2.33 7.87 -12.70
N ASP A 70 -3.23 8.01 -11.72
CA ASP A 70 -4.64 8.36 -11.97
C ASP A 70 -4.77 9.74 -12.62
N ARG A 71 -3.97 10.73 -12.19
CA ARG A 71 -3.95 12.07 -12.81
C ARG A 71 -3.53 12.03 -14.28
N TYR A 72 -2.54 11.22 -14.63
CA TYR A 72 -2.13 11.06 -16.04
C TYR A 72 -3.13 10.21 -16.83
N SER A 73 -3.75 9.22 -16.21
CA SER A 73 -4.79 8.40 -16.84
C SER A 73 -6.01 9.25 -17.22
N GLN A 74 -6.46 10.14 -16.34
CA GLN A 74 -7.57 11.06 -16.61
C GLN A 74 -7.29 12.05 -17.75
N LYS A 75 -6.02 12.36 -18.02
CA LYS A 75 -5.61 13.23 -19.14
C LYS A 75 -5.60 12.51 -20.50
N GLY A 76 -5.90 11.20 -20.54
CA GLY A 76 -5.98 10.42 -21.77
C GLY A 76 -4.63 10.04 -22.37
N TYR A 77 -3.57 10.01 -21.57
CA TYR A 77 -2.27 9.50 -22.03
C TYR A 77 -2.31 7.99 -22.28
N ASP A 78 -1.44 7.53 -23.19
CA ASP A 78 -1.23 6.12 -23.47
C ASP A 78 -0.77 5.38 -22.20
N HIS A 79 -1.49 4.32 -21.85
CA HIS A 79 -1.27 3.51 -20.65
C HIS A 79 0.16 2.97 -20.55
N THR A 80 0.79 2.68 -21.68
CA THR A 80 2.18 2.20 -21.73
C THR A 80 3.20 3.28 -21.37
N ARG A 81 2.85 4.56 -21.55
CA ARG A 81 3.73 5.71 -21.31
C ARG A 81 3.53 6.35 -19.94
N ILE A 82 2.36 6.14 -19.33
CA ILE A 82 2.01 6.72 -18.02
C ILE A 82 3.07 6.43 -16.94
N PRO A 83 3.56 5.17 -16.76
CA PRO A 83 4.58 4.90 -15.74
C PRO A 83 5.85 5.73 -15.92
N ILE A 84 6.29 5.90 -17.16
CA ILE A 84 7.49 6.66 -17.51
C ILE A 84 7.27 8.15 -17.20
N LEU A 85 6.12 8.70 -17.59
CA LEU A 85 5.77 10.09 -17.30
C LEU A 85 5.70 10.37 -15.80
N VAL A 86 5.08 9.45 -15.05
CA VAL A 86 4.98 9.55 -13.59
C VAL A 86 6.36 9.48 -12.94
N ALA A 87 7.24 8.58 -13.39
CA ALA A 87 8.61 8.50 -12.89
C ALA A 87 9.39 9.80 -13.15
N PHE A 88 9.27 10.39 -14.35
CA PHE A 88 9.90 11.69 -14.66
C PHE A 88 9.35 12.84 -13.81
N ASP A 89 8.04 12.87 -13.59
CA ASP A 89 7.38 13.87 -12.76
C ASP A 89 7.86 13.81 -11.30
N ILE A 90 7.95 12.60 -10.74
CA ILE A 90 8.53 12.35 -9.40
C ILE A 90 10.00 12.80 -9.35
N ALA A 91 10.81 12.41 -10.35
CA ALA A 91 12.22 12.78 -10.39
C ALA A 91 12.42 14.31 -10.49
N ASN A 92 11.55 15.00 -11.24
CA ASN A 92 11.60 16.45 -11.35
C ASN A 92 11.25 17.14 -10.03
N GLU A 93 10.22 16.66 -9.32
CA GLU A 93 9.87 17.18 -7.98
C GLU A 93 11.02 17.00 -6.98
N LEU A 94 11.65 15.83 -6.95
CA LEU A 94 12.79 15.58 -6.08
C LEU A 94 13.96 16.52 -6.39
N ARG A 95 14.22 16.79 -7.68
CA ARG A 95 15.24 17.76 -8.09
C ARG A 95 14.91 19.17 -7.63
N GLU A 96 13.65 19.60 -7.74
CA GLU A 96 13.21 20.92 -7.30
C GLU A 96 13.35 21.07 -5.78
N LEU A 97 12.98 20.05 -5.01
CA LEU A 97 13.17 20.01 -3.56
C LEU A 97 14.66 20.07 -3.19
N GLN A 98 15.51 19.30 -3.87
CA GLN A 98 16.94 19.33 -3.64
C GLN A 98 17.51 20.74 -3.89
N GLN A 99 17.14 21.38 -5.01
CA GLN A 99 17.58 22.76 -5.30
C GLN A 99 17.09 23.76 -4.24
N PHE A 100 15.87 23.58 -3.74
CA PHE A 100 15.30 24.45 -2.73
C PHE A 100 16.02 24.34 -1.38
N TYR A 101 16.44 23.14 -0.96
CA TYR A 101 17.06 22.93 0.36
C TYR A 101 18.60 22.93 0.34
N GLU A 102 19.26 22.33 -0.64
CA GLU A 102 20.73 22.28 -0.67
C GLU A 102 21.37 23.65 -0.89
N LEU A 103 20.79 24.48 -1.77
CA LEU A 103 21.40 25.76 -2.14
C LEU A 103 21.42 26.76 -0.96
N PRO A 104 20.38 26.89 -0.13
CA PRO A 104 20.45 27.72 1.07
C PRO A 104 21.31 27.11 2.17
N ILE A 105 21.28 25.79 2.36
CA ILE A 105 22.06 25.11 3.40
C ILE A 105 23.55 25.24 3.14
N SER A 106 23.99 24.96 1.91
CA SER A 106 25.39 25.15 1.48
C SER A 106 25.87 26.58 1.72
N ARG A 107 25.07 27.58 1.30
CA ARG A 107 25.37 29.00 1.54
C ARG A 107 25.45 29.35 3.04
N ALA A 108 24.60 28.76 3.87
CA ALA A 108 24.64 28.98 5.32
C ALA A 108 25.91 28.37 5.94
N ILE A 109 26.29 27.16 5.52
CA ILE A 109 27.53 26.48 5.92
C ILE A 109 28.75 27.30 5.51
N ASP A 110 28.78 27.82 4.27
CA ASP A 110 29.91 28.62 3.79
C ASP A 110 30.08 29.93 4.57
N LYS A 111 28.97 30.60 4.93
CA LYS A 111 29.01 31.77 5.81
C LYS A 111 29.54 31.44 7.20
N LEU A 112 29.15 30.30 7.76
CA LEU A 112 29.65 29.85 9.06
C LEU A 112 31.15 29.55 9.02
N LYS A 113 31.63 28.88 7.97
CA LYS A 113 33.07 28.63 7.78
C LYS A 113 33.88 29.92 7.71
N PHE A 114 33.41 30.92 6.96
CA PHE A 114 34.07 32.22 6.87
C PHE A 114 34.16 32.95 8.22
N VAL A 115 33.14 32.83 9.07
CA VAL A 115 33.14 33.45 10.41
C VAL A 115 34.04 32.70 11.41
N LEU A 116 34.31 31.41 11.16
CA LEU A 116 35.06 30.53 12.05
C LEU A 116 36.52 30.35 11.66
N GLU A 117 36.98 30.87 10.52
CA GLU A 117 38.40 30.87 10.15
C GLU A 117 39.16 31.92 11.00
N PRO A 118 40.09 31.50 11.88
CA PRO A 118 40.95 32.44 12.59
C PRO A 118 41.99 33.06 11.64
N GLU A 119 42.26 34.36 11.79
CA GLU A 119 43.32 35.09 11.05
C GLU A 119 44.71 34.47 11.20
#